data_AF-A0A3M1IN00-F1
#
_entry.id   AF-A0A3M1IN00-F1
#
_cell.length_a   1.000
_cell.length_b   1.000
_cell.length_c   1.000
_cell.angle_alpha   90.00
_cell.angle_beta   90.00
_cell.angle_gamma   90.00
#
_symmetry.space_group_name_H-M   'P 1'
#
loop_
_entity.id
_entity.type
_entity.pdbx_description
1 polymer ?
#
loop_
_entity_poly.entity_id
_entity_poly.type
_entity_poly.pdbx_seq_one_letter_code
_entity_poly.pdbx_strand_id
1 'polypeptide(L)'
;MATSFTGRKRIRKNFGSIQEIVEMPNLIEVQRESYEQFLRPGDPDSGAAESGLERVFKSVFPVQDFAGTASLEYVRYTLEEPKYDVDECRQRGMTYAAPLRVTLRLIVFEVDPETEARSVLDIKEQDVYMGDMPLMTDNGTFVINGTERVIVSQMHRSPGVFFDHDKGKTHSSGKFLFAARVIPYRGSWLDFEFDAKDIVHVRIDRRRKLPVTTMLYALGMSSEDILAHFYDIAVFKRDKAGWRIPFKVDQWRGAKPEYDIIDAK
;
A
#
# COMPACT_ATOMS: atom_id res chain seq x y z
N MET A 1 45.27 9.07 -11.01
CA MET A 1 44.39 8.16 -11.79
C MET A 1 44.82 8.22 -13.25
N ALA A 2 44.99 7.07 -13.90
CA ALA A 2 45.36 7.03 -15.31
C ALA A 2 44.21 7.63 -16.15
N THR A 3 44.49 8.72 -16.87
CA THR A 3 43.49 9.35 -17.75
C THR A 3 43.17 8.44 -18.93
N SER A 4 41.86 8.26 -19.19
CA SER A 4 41.35 7.50 -20.33
C SER A 4 41.91 8.03 -21.66
N PHE A 5 41.93 7.18 -22.69
CA PHE A 5 42.48 7.54 -24.00
C PHE A 5 41.83 8.80 -24.59
N THR A 6 40.52 8.97 -24.42
CA THR A 6 39.77 10.18 -24.82
C THR A 6 40.06 11.37 -23.90
N GLY A 7 40.21 11.15 -22.59
CA GLY A 7 40.55 12.19 -21.62
C GLY A 7 41.91 12.84 -21.87
N ARG A 8 42.86 12.11 -22.49
CA ARG A 8 44.18 12.64 -22.88
C ARG A 8 44.11 13.66 -24.02
N LYS A 9 43.10 13.58 -24.90
CA LYS A 9 42.96 14.50 -26.05
C LYS A 9 42.57 15.92 -25.63
N ARG A 10 41.82 16.08 -24.53
CA ARG A 10 41.37 17.38 -24.02
C ARG A 10 41.23 17.36 -22.50
N ILE A 11 42.16 18.00 -21.81
CA ILE A 11 42.17 18.07 -20.35
C ILE A 11 41.31 19.26 -19.90
N ARG A 12 40.27 18.98 -19.10
CA ARG A 12 39.46 20.02 -18.44
C ARG A 12 40.06 20.31 -17.05
N LYS A 13 40.48 21.56 -16.81
CA LYS A 13 40.95 21.98 -15.48
C LYS A 13 39.76 22.09 -14.53
N ASN A 14 39.80 21.34 -13.43
CA ASN A 14 38.83 21.42 -12.33
C ASN A 14 39.40 22.32 -11.22
N PHE A 15 38.61 23.26 -10.71
CA PHE A 15 38.99 24.16 -9.61
C PHE A 15 38.32 23.78 -8.27
N GLY A 16 37.52 22.72 -8.25
CA GLY A 16 36.89 22.22 -7.04
C GLY A 16 37.93 21.74 -6.03
N SER A 17 37.83 22.22 -4.81
CA SER A 17 38.71 21.83 -3.69
C SER A 17 38.25 20.55 -2.98
N ILE A 18 36.96 20.22 -3.11
CA ILE A 18 36.34 19.05 -2.48
C ILE A 18 36.65 17.81 -3.33
N GLN A 19 37.16 16.76 -2.68
CA GLN A 19 37.43 15.48 -3.33
C GLN A 19 36.11 14.72 -3.59
N GLU A 20 35.95 14.20 -4.79
CA GLU A 20 34.85 13.31 -5.14
C GLU A 20 35.10 11.94 -4.50
N ILE A 21 34.26 11.57 -3.53
CA ILE A 21 34.37 10.32 -2.76
C ILE A 21 33.57 9.20 -3.41
N VAL A 22 32.49 9.56 -4.10
CA VAL A 22 31.56 8.63 -4.75
C VAL A 22 31.47 9.02 -6.22
N GLU A 23 31.58 8.03 -7.11
CA GLU A 23 31.41 8.25 -8.54
C GLU A 23 29.96 8.58 -8.88
N MET A 24 29.76 9.37 -9.92
CA MET A 24 28.42 9.70 -10.40
C MET A 24 27.67 8.41 -10.79
N PRO A 25 26.50 8.14 -10.18
CA PRO A 25 25.73 6.95 -10.49
C PRO A 25 25.12 7.05 -11.89
N ASN A 26 24.59 5.94 -12.37
CA ASN A 26 23.89 5.93 -13.65
C ASN A 26 22.59 6.74 -13.53
N LEU A 27 22.46 7.81 -14.31
CA LEU A 27 21.33 8.74 -14.20
C LEU A 27 19.98 8.13 -14.64
N ILE A 28 20.00 7.02 -15.37
CA ILE A 28 18.80 6.27 -15.78
C ILE A 28 18.58 5.00 -14.96
N GLU A 29 19.39 4.78 -13.92
CA GLU A 29 19.35 3.58 -13.07
C GLU A 29 17.97 3.35 -12.45
N VAL A 30 17.35 4.40 -11.93
CA VAL A 30 16.02 4.33 -11.29
C VAL A 30 14.97 3.73 -12.24
N GLN A 31 14.98 4.12 -13.52
CA GLN A 31 14.03 3.61 -14.51
C GLN A 31 14.31 2.16 -14.85
N ARG A 32 15.59 1.85 -15.11
CA ARG A 32 16.03 0.51 -15.50
C ARG A 32 15.79 -0.50 -14.39
N GLU A 33 16.22 -0.19 -13.17
CA GLU A 33 16.07 -1.06 -12.01
C GLU A 33 14.60 -1.30 -11.69
N SER A 34 13.76 -0.25 -11.69
CA SER A 34 12.33 -0.39 -11.43
C SER A 34 11.64 -1.31 -12.44
N TYR A 35 12.00 -1.21 -13.72
CA TYR A 35 11.39 -2.03 -14.77
C TYR A 35 11.95 -3.45 -14.78
N GLU A 36 13.24 -3.62 -14.51
CA GLU A 36 13.85 -4.93 -14.33
C GLU A 36 13.23 -5.68 -13.15
N GLN A 37 13.04 -5.03 -12.00
CA GLN A 37 12.34 -5.61 -10.84
C GLN A 37 10.90 -6.01 -11.18
N PHE A 38 10.24 -5.31 -12.10
CA PHE A 38 8.89 -5.64 -12.56
C PHE A 38 8.87 -6.89 -13.45
N LEU A 39 9.86 -7.09 -14.32
CA LEU A 39 9.96 -8.24 -15.23
C LEU A 39 10.68 -9.45 -14.65
N ARG A 40 11.41 -9.31 -13.54
CA ARG A 40 12.14 -10.43 -12.94
C ARG A 40 11.15 -11.52 -12.50
N PRO A 41 11.27 -12.76 -13.01
CA PRO A 41 10.67 -13.91 -12.34
C PRO A 41 11.40 -14.02 -11.00
N GLY A 42 10.67 -13.99 -9.89
CA GLY A 42 11.30 -14.14 -8.58
C GLY A 42 12.11 -15.44 -8.57
N ASP A 43 13.42 -15.35 -8.34
CA ASP A 43 14.28 -16.54 -8.30
C ASP A 43 14.00 -17.31 -6.99
N PRO A 44 13.46 -18.54 -7.07
CA PRO A 44 13.14 -19.35 -5.88
C PRO A 44 14.34 -19.60 -4.98
N ASP A 45 15.56 -19.67 -5.54
CA ASP A 45 16.78 -20.03 -4.83
C ASP A 45 17.45 -18.82 -4.15
N SER A 46 17.10 -17.61 -4.60
CA SER A 46 17.71 -16.36 -4.12
C SER A 46 17.15 -15.85 -2.79
N GLY A 47 16.03 -16.42 -2.31
CA GLY A 47 15.28 -15.88 -1.17
C GLY A 47 14.75 -14.46 -1.40
N ALA A 48 14.85 -13.93 -2.62
CA ALA A 48 14.35 -12.62 -2.98
C ALA A 48 12.82 -12.63 -2.91
N ALA A 49 12.27 -11.62 -2.25
CA ALA A 49 10.83 -11.40 -2.21
C ALA A 49 10.27 -11.36 -3.63
N GLU A 50 9.25 -12.18 -3.89
CA GLU A 50 8.53 -12.25 -5.16
C GLU A 50 8.20 -10.83 -5.66
N SER A 51 8.77 -10.44 -6.80
CA SER A 51 8.65 -9.08 -7.34
C SER A 51 7.84 -9.05 -8.63
N GLY A 52 7.31 -7.87 -8.95
CA GLY A 52 6.74 -7.60 -10.27
C GLY A 52 5.53 -8.48 -10.64
N LEU A 53 5.61 -9.07 -11.84
CA LEU A 53 4.56 -9.92 -12.41
C LEU A 53 4.25 -11.16 -11.57
N GLU A 54 5.28 -11.79 -11.00
CA GLU A 54 5.14 -13.01 -10.19
C GLU A 54 4.21 -12.76 -8.99
N ARG A 55 4.46 -11.67 -8.27
CA ARG A 55 3.64 -11.26 -7.12
C ARG A 55 2.21 -10.93 -7.52
N VAL A 56 2.01 -10.33 -8.70
CA VAL A 56 0.67 -10.00 -9.20
C VAL A 56 -0.10 -11.28 -9.50
N PHE A 57 0.49 -12.25 -10.20
CA PHE A 57 -0.17 -13.53 -10.48
C PHE A 57 -0.50 -14.29 -9.19
N LYS A 58 0.46 -14.43 -8.27
CA LYS A 58 0.21 -15.08 -6.96
C LYS A 58 -0.81 -14.36 -6.07
N SER A 59 -1.03 -13.06 -6.27
CA SER A 59 -2.06 -12.33 -5.52
C SER A 59 -3.48 -12.60 -6.01
N VAL A 60 -3.62 -13.05 -7.26
CA VAL A 60 -4.92 -13.33 -7.91
C VAL A 60 -5.21 -14.82 -7.93
N PHE A 61 -4.18 -15.65 -8.15
CA PHE A 61 -4.29 -17.09 -8.22
C PHE A 61 -3.93 -17.75 -6.88
N PRO A 62 -4.59 -18.87 -6.52
CA PRO A 62 -5.55 -19.63 -7.31
C PRO A 62 -6.95 -18.99 -7.37
N VAL A 63 -7.60 -19.08 -8.54
CA VAL A 63 -9.00 -18.69 -8.72
C VAL A 63 -9.87 -19.92 -8.62
N GLN A 64 -10.75 -19.95 -7.63
CA GLN A 64 -11.66 -21.08 -7.39
C GLN A 64 -13.08 -20.74 -7.83
N ASP A 65 -13.78 -21.74 -8.36
CA ASP A 65 -15.21 -21.63 -8.63
C ASP A 65 -16.02 -21.57 -7.32
N PHE A 66 -17.19 -20.96 -7.37
CA PHE A 66 -18.11 -20.84 -6.24
C PHE A 66 -18.55 -22.22 -5.69
N ALA A 67 -18.71 -23.22 -6.57
CA ALA A 67 -19.04 -24.58 -6.18
C ALA A 67 -17.82 -25.38 -5.68
N GLY A 68 -16.60 -24.85 -5.81
CA GLY A 68 -15.36 -25.54 -5.42
C GLY A 68 -15.01 -26.76 -6.28
N THR A 69 -15.67 -26.93 -7.43
CA THR A 69 -15.45 -28.05 -8.37
C THR A 69 -14.27 -27.82 -9.31
N ALA A 70 -13.80 -26.59 -9.45
CA ALA A 70 -12.65 -26.26 -10.28
C ALA A 70 -11.77 -25.20 -9.61
N SER A 71 -10.46 -25.35 -9.79
CA SER A 71 -9.44 -24.37 -9.38
C SER A 71 -8.50 -24.11 -10.54
N LEU A 72 -8.30 -22.84 -10.85
CA LEU A 72 -7.31 -22.38 -11.81
C LEU A 72 -6.08 -21.89 -11.05
N GLU A 73 -4.95 -22.54 -11.30
CA GLU A 73 -3.67 -22.26 -10.66
C GLU A 73 -2.68 -21.63 -11.64
N TYR A 74 -1.86 -20.73 -11.13
CA TYR A 74 -0.73 -20.15 -11.83
C TYR A 74 0.52 -21.01 -11.60
N VAL A 75 1.20 -21.42 -12.67
CA VAL A 75 2.44 -22.20 -12.59
C VAL A 75 3.66 -21.32 -12.81
N ARG A 76 3.71 -20.62 -13.95
CA ARG A 76 4.80 -19.70 -14.33
C ARG A 76 4.38 -18.76 -15.45
N TYR A 77 5.13 -17.69 -15.68
CA TYR A 77 5.05 -16.90 -16.90
C TYR A 77 6.38 -16.94 -17.67
N THR A 78 6.28 -16.75 -18.98
CA THR A 78 7.39 -16.61 -19.90
C THR A 78 7.15 -15.39 -20.78
N LEU A 79 8.13 -14.49 -20.83
CA LEU A 79 8.19 -13.42 -21.82
C LEU A 79 8.96 -13.93 -23.03
N GLU A 80 8.30 -14.00 -24.18
CA GLU A 80 8.94 -14.37 -25.43
C GLU A 80 9.79 -13.21 -25.97
N GLU A 81 10.67 -13.51 -26.93
CA GLU A 81 11.44 -12.47 -27.58
C GLU A 81 10.53 -11.53 -28.40
N PRO A 82 10.83 -10.21 -28.44
CA PRO A 82 10.09 -9.28 -29.26
C PRO A 82 10.22 -9.65 -30.74
N LYS A 83 9.10 -9.55 -31.48
CA LYS A 83 9.05 -9.93 -32.90
C LYS A 83 9.89 -9.02 -33.82
N TYR A 84 10.12 -7.79 -33.38
CA TYR A 84 10.82 -6.74 -34.12
C TYR A 84 11.75 -6.00 -33.18
N ASP A 85 12.83 -5.47 -33.73
CA ASP A 85 13.76 -4.64 -32.97
C ASP A 85 13.23 -3.21 -32.78
N VAL A 86 13.99 -2.41 -32.02
CA VAL A 86 13.62 -1.02 -31.70
C VAL A 86 13.54 -0.14 -32.96
N ASP A 87 14.43 -0.34 -33.93
CA ASP A 87 14.52 0.52 -35.12
C ASP A 87 13.42 0.18 -36.14
N GLU A 88 13.08 -1.09 -36.29
CA GLU A 88 11.92 -1.54 -37.07
C GLU A 88 10.61 -1.04 -36.46
N CYS A 89 10.46 -1.11 -35.13
CA CYS A 89 9.29 -0.57 -34.44
C CYS A 89 9.15 0.95 -34.67
N ARG A 90 10.25 1.71 -34.62
CA ARG A 90 10.26 3.16 -34.94
C ARG A 90 9.85 3.43 -36.38
N GLN A 91 10.45 2.73 -37.35
CA GLN A 91 10.18 2.96 -38.78
C GLN A 91 8.76 2.57 -39.20
N ARG A 92 8.24 1.47 -38.65
CA ARG A 92 6.91 0.94 -39.01
C ARG A 92 5.77 1.50 -38.17
N GLY A 93 6.04 2.35 -37.18
CA GLY A 93 5.00 2.89 -36.31
C GLY A 93 4.43 1.86 -35.31
N MET A 94 5.19 0.83 -34.96
CA MET A 94 4.74 -0.26 -34.07
C MET A 94 5.22 -0.05 -32.63
N THR A 95 4.64 -0.79 -31.69
CA THR A 95 5.09 -0.80 -30.29
C THR A 95 6.16 -1.88 -30.10
N TYR A 96 7.26 -1.54 -29.44
CA TYR A 96 8.30 -2.52 -29.07
C TYR A 96 7.85 -3.30 -27.84
N ALA A 97 7.45 -4.55 -28.04
CA ALA A 97 6.83 -5.38 -27.01
C ALA A 97 7.15 -6.87 -27.20
N ALA A 98 7.12 -7.60 -26.08
CA ALA A 98 7.29 -9.05 -26.01
C ALA A 98 5.95 -9.73 -25.67
N PRO A 99 5.58 -10.84 -26.35
CA PRO A 99 4.43 -11.65 -25.98
C PRO A 99 4.59 -12.24 -24.58
N LEU A 100 3.61 -12.02 -23.70
CA LEU A 100 3.54 -12.65 -22.39
C LEU A 100 2.68 -13.93 -22.48
N ARG A 101 3.32 -15.08 -22.26
CA ARG A 101 2.64 -16.37 -22.11
C ARG A 101 2.66 -16.81 -20.66
N VAL A 102 1.53 -17.31 -20.18
CA VAL A 102 1.37 -17.78 -18.80
C VAL A 102 0.93 -19.24 -18.83
N THR A 103 1.70 -20.10 -18.17
CA THR A 103 1.33 -21.50 -17.95
C THR A 103 0.32 -21.55 -16.82
N LEU A 104 -0.92 -21.90 -17.15
CA LEU A 104 -2.00 -22.06 -16.19
C LEU A 104 -2.38 -23.53 -16.08
N ARG A 105 -2.77 -23.95 -14.87
CA ARG A 105 -3.23 -25.30 -14.59
C ARG A 105 -4.67 -25.27 -14.10
N LEU A 106 -5.57 -25.89 -14.84
CA LEU A 106 -6.95 -26.11 -14.43
C LEU A 106 -7.05 -27.49 -13.76
N ILE A 107 -7.42 -27.49 -12.48
CA ILE A 107 -7.70 -28.68 -11.70
C ILE A 107 -9.21 -28.80 -11.54
N VAL A 108 -9.79 -29.91 -12.03
CA VAL A 108 -11.20 -30.24 -11.83
C VAL A 108 -11.29 -31.26 -10.71
N PHE A 109 -12.12 -30.98 -9.72
CA PHE A 109 -12.40 -31.85 -8.60
C PHE A 109 -13.74 -32.56 -8.81
N GLU A 110 -13.78 -33.84 -8.46
CA GLU A 110 -15.01 -34.57 -8.24
C GLU A 110 -15.33 -34.49 -6.74
N VAL A 111 -16.55 -34.08 -6.43
CA VAL A 111 -17.04 -33.95 -5.05
C VAL A 111 -18.02 -35.09 -4.83
N ASP A 112 -17.66 -36.03 -3.96
CA ASP A 112 -18.56 -37.10 -3.55
C ASP A 112 -19.69 -36.51 -2.69
N PRO A 113 -20.97 -36.63 -3.10
CA PRO A 113 -22.10 -36.05 -2.38
C PRO A 113 -22.37 -36.70 -1.01
N GLU A 114 -21.82 -37.88 -0.72
CA GLU A 114 -22.01 -38.56 0.58
C GLU A 114 -20.88 -38.28 1.57
N THR A 115 -19.64 -38.09 1.10
CA THR A 115 -18.46 -37.95 1.97
C THR A 115 -17.85 -36.54 1.98
N GLU A 116 -18.31 -35.65 1.09
CA GLU A 116 -17.71 -34.33 0.80
C GLU A 116 -16.20 -34.39 0.47
N ALA A 117 -15.66 -35.59 0.24
CA ALA A 117 -14.28 -35.79 -0.11
C ALA A 117 -14.03 -35.28 -1.55
N ARG A 118 -12.96 -34.51 -1.72
CA ARG A 118 -12.55 -33.95 -3.00
C ARG A 118 -11.46 -34.83 -3.61
N SER A 119 -11.79 -35.51 -4.70
CA SER A 119 -10.81 -36.22 -5.53
C SER A 119 -10.47 -35.37 -6.75
N VAL A 120 -9.23 -35.45 -7.23
CA VAL A 120 -8.84 -34.79 -8.48
C VAL A 120 -9.33 -35.65 -9.64
N LEU A 121 -10.22 -35.09 -10.46
CA LEU A 121 -10.74 -35.74 -11.65
C LEU A 121 -9.78 -35.58 -12.83
N ASP A 122 -9.36 -34.35 -13.10
CA ASP A 122 -8.53 -34.02 -14.25
C ASP A 122 -7.64 -32.80 -13.97
N ILE A 123 -6.47 -32.79 -14.58
CA ILE A 123 -5.51 -31.68 -14.52
C ILE A 123 -5.12 -31.34 -15.95
N LYS A 124 -5.47 -30.14 -16.40
CA LYS A 124 -5.08 -29.59 -17.70
C LYS A 124 -4.14 -28.42 -17.50
N GLU A 125 -2.90 -28.58 -17.97
CA GLU A 125 -1.90 -27.51 -17.97
C GLU A 125 -1.72 -26.99 -19.41
N GLN A 126 -1.82 -25.67 -19.59
CA GLN A 126 -1.70 -25.04 -20.90
C GLN A 126 -1.08 -23.66 -20.81
N ASP A 127 -0.27 -23.33 -21.81
CA ASP A 127 0.27 -21.99 -22.03
C ASP A 127 -0.77 -21.10 -22.72
N VAL A 128 -1.17 -20.03 -22.05
CA VAL A 128 -2.14 -19.05 -22.53
C VAL A 128 -1.44 -17.74 -22.82
N TYR A 129 -1.71 -17.16 -23.99
CA TYR A 129 -1.24 -15.81 -24.33
C TYR A 129 -2.07 -14.76 -23.60
N MET A 130 -1.42 -13.93 -22.78
CA MET A 130 -2.06 -12.90 -21.94
C MET A 130 -1.97 -11.48 -22.51
N GLY A 131 -1.23 -11.28 -23.60
CA GLY A 131 -1.03 -9.98 -24.23
C GLY A 131 0.44 -9.66 -24.48
N ASP A 132 0.69 -8.53 -25.14
CA ASP A 132 2.04 -8.03 -25.42
C ASP A 132 2.46 -7.02 -24.34
N MET A 133 3.65 -7.22 -23.77
CA MET A 133 4.23 -6.34 -22.75
C MET A 133 5.26 -5.40 -23.39
N PRO A 134 5.04 -4.07 -23.37
CA PRO A 134 6.00 -3.12 -23.92
C PRO A 134 7.33 -3.19 -23.19
N LEU A 135 8.43 -3.39 -23.90
CA LEU A 135 9.77 -3.53 -23.34
C LEU A 135 10.51 -2.19 -23.29
N MET A 136 11.37 -2.03 -22.28
CA MET A 136 12.23 -0.88 -22.13
C MET A 136 13.47 -1.02 -23.02
N THR A 137 13.88 0.07 -23.69
CA THR A 137 15.13 0.16 -24.46
C THR A 137 16.33 0.34 -23.53
N ASP A 138 17.55 0.16 -24.05
CA ASP A 138 18.79 0.37 -23.29
C ASP A 138 18.93 1.78 -22.68
N ASN A 139 18.25 2.76 -23.28
CA ASN A 139 18.24 4.15 -22.85
C ASN A 139 17.18 4.48 -21.78
N GLY A 140 16.38 3.49 -21.35
CA GLY A 140 15.30 3.71 -20.39
C GLY A 140 14.03 4.31 -20.99
N THR A 141 13.82 4.16 -22.30
CA THR A 141 12.64 4.65 -23.03
C THR A 141 11.76 3.48 -23.50
N PHE A 142 10.54 3.77 -23.92
CA PHE A 142 9.61 2.80 -24.51
C PHE A 142 9.20 3.27 -25.90
N VAL A 143 9.18 2.38 -26.88
CA VAL A 143 8.63 2.70 -28.21
C VAL A 143 7.17 2.31 -28.24
N ILE A 144 6.28 3.31 -28.26
CA ILE A 144 4.82 3.13 -28.34
C ILE A 144 4.33 3.76 -29.64
N ASN A 145 3.76 2.95 -30.53
CA ASN A 145 3.32 3.36 -31.87
C ASN A 145 4.42 4.12 -32.65
N GLY A 146 5.64 3.57 -32.66
CA GLY A 146 6.83 4.13 -33.31
C GLY A 146 7.44 5.37 -32.65
N THR A 147 6.82 5.91 -31.60
CA THR A 147 7.33 7.09 -30.90
C THR A 147 7.94 6.70 -29.57
N GLU A 148 9.09 7.27 -29.24
CA GLU A 148 9.69 7.09 -27.92
C GLU A 148 8.94 7.85 -26.83
N ARG A 149 8.71 7.16 -25.72
CA ARG A 149 8.05 7.68 -24.53
C ARG A 149 8.87 7.34 -23.30
N VAL A 150 8.75 8.18 -22.28
CA VAL A 150 9.37 7.98 -20.97
C VAL A 150 8.27 7.96 -19.93
N ILE A 151 8.39 7.06 -18.96
CA ILE A 151 7.50 7.01 -17.80
C ILE A 151 8.14 7.84 -16.69
N VAL A 152 7.44 8.88 -16.23
CA VAL A 152 7.93 9.74 -15.14
C VAL A 152 7.57 9.11 -13.80
N SER A 153 8.55 9.01 -12.90
CA SER A 153 8.33 8.54 -11.54
C SER A 153 7.34 9.45 -10.82
N GLN A 154 6.25 8.86 -10.34
CA GLN A 154 5.22 9.60 -9.61
C GLN A 154 5.58 9.69 -8.12
N MET A 155 5.42 10.88 -7.54
CA MET A 155 5.47 11.07 -6.09
C MET A 155 4.05 11.10 -5.53
N HIS A 156 3.72 10.15 -4.67
CA HIS A 156 2.44 10.10 -3.96
C HIS A 156 2.68 9.88 -2.47
N ARG A 157 1.65 10.13 -1.64
CA ARG A 157 1.73 9.84 -0.21
C ARG A 157 1.86 8.33 0.01
N SER A 158 2.73 7.93 0.91
CA SER A 158 2.85 6.52 1.30
C SER A 158 1.56 6.06 1.98
N PRO A 159 1.20 4.77 1.86
CA PRO A 159 0.17 4.19 2.71
C PRO A 159 0.54 4.34 4.19
N GLY A 160 -0.45 4.58 5.04
CA GLY A 160 -0.23 4.75 6.48
C GLY A 160 -1.23 5.69 7.12
N VAL A 161 -0.95 6.03 8.39
CA VAL A 161 -1.77 6.95 9.19
C VAL A 161 -1.08 8.30 9.27
N PHE A 162 -1.80 9.36 8.90
CA PHE A 162 -1.32 10.73 8.91
C PHE A 162 -2.12 11.53 9.92
N PHE A 163 -1.43 12.22 10.82
CA PHE A 163 -2.04 13.18 11.73
C PHE A 163 -1.75 14.59 11.24
N ASP A 164 -2.78 15.41 11.13
CA ASP A 164 -2.68 16.79 10.66
C ASP A 164 -3.59 17.70 11.49
N HIS A 165 -3.37 19.01 11.40
CA HIS A 165 -4.24 20.00 12.01
C HIS A 165 -4.41 21.21 11.09
N ASP A 166 -5.58 21.84 11.17
CA ASP A 166 -5.95 22.96 10.28
C ASP A 166 -5.21 24.29 10.56
N LYS A 167 -4.29 24.29 11.54
CA LYS A 167 -3.57 25.48 12.04
C LYS A 167 -4.51 26.62 12.45
N GLY A 168 -5.74 26.31 12.89
CA GLY A 168 -6.72 27.27 13.39
C GLY A 168 -7.35 28.11 12.28
N LYS A 169 -7.24 27.70 11.02
CA LYS A 169 -7.77 28.44 9.87
C LYS A 169 -9.26 28.20 9.63
N THR A 170 -9.79 27.07 10.04
CA THR A 170 -11.16 26.65 9.67
C THR A 170 -12.22 27.28 10.55
N HIS A 171 -11.92 27.47 11.83
CA HIS A 171 -12.87 28.01 12.81
C HIS A 171 -12.42 29.40 13.31
N SER A 172 -13.35 30.35 13.39
CA SER A 172 -13.08 31.74 13.78
C SER A 172 -12.51 31.90 15.19
N SER A 173 -12.70 30.91 16.07
CA SER A 173 -12.09 30.90 17.40
C SER A 173 -10.56 30.64 17.38
N GLY A 174 -9.98 30.30 16.22
CA GLY A 174 -8.57 29.93 16.11
C GLY A 174 -8.21 28.58 16.75
N LYS A 175 -9.22 27.80 17.17
CA LYS A 175 -9.01 26.47 17.77
C LYS A 175 -8.46 25.52 16.71
N PHE A 176 -7.44 24.76 17.09
CA PHE A 176 -6.86 23.74 16.22
C PHE A 176 -7.82 22.56 16.08
N LEU A 177 -8.19 22.24 14.85
CA LEU A 177 -8.95 21.04 14.54
C LEU A 177 -7.97 19.97 14.06
N PHE A 178 -7.83 18.93 14.87
CA PHE A 178 -7.00 17.78 14.55
C PHE A 178 -7.75 16.81 13.64
N ALA A 179 -7.01 16.16 12.76
CA ALA A 179 -7.52 15.12 11.88
C ALA A 179 -6.52 13.95 11.80
N ALA A 180 -7.04 12.74 11.68
CA ALA A 180 -6.27 11.55 11.39
C ALA A 180 -6.76 10.94 10.08
N ARG A 181 -5.87 10.65 9.14
CA ARG A 181 -6.20 10.09 7.83
C ARG A 181 -5.48 8.76 7.65
N VAL A 182 -6.25 7.71 7.39
CA VAL A 182 -5.74 6.39 7.04
C VAL A 182 -5.77 6.25 5.52
N ILE A 183 -4.59 6.19 4.91
CA ILE A 183 -4.41 5.99 3.47
C ILE A 183 -4.03 4.52 3.26
N PRO A 184 -4.92 3.66 2.74
CA PRO A 184 -4.55 2.30 2.40
C PRO A 184 -3.74 2.26 1.11
N TYR A 185 -3.01 1.16 0.88
CA TYR A 185 -2.37 0.91 -0.41
C TYR A 185 -3.40 0.67 -1.53
N ARG A 186 -4.50 -0.04 -1.21
CA ARG A 186 -5.68 -0.22 -2.06
C ARG A 186 -6.94 -0.16 -1.22
N GLY A 187 -7.98 0.51 -1.72
CA GLY A 187 -9.30 0.59 -1.08
C GLY A 187 -9.67 1.99 -0.60
N SER A 188 -10.74 2.08 0.19
CA SER A 188 -11.33 3.34 0.63
C SER A 188 -10.49 4.07 1.68
N TRP A 189 -10.45 5.39 1.58
CA TRP A 189 -9.77 6.24 2.57
C TRP A 189 -10.66 6.44 3.79
N LEU A 190 -10.05 6.45 4.98
CA LEU A 190 -10.74 6.69 6.24
C LEU A 190 -10.20 7.97 6.89
N ASP A 191 -11.04 8.99 6.98
CA ASP A 191 -10.69 10.28 7.55
C ASP A 191 -11.44 10.46 8.88
N PHE A 192 -10.70 10.72 9.95
CA PHE A 192 -11.21 11.13 11.26
C PHE A 192 -10.93 12.62 11.46
N GLU A 193 -11.91 13.37 11.93
CA GLU A 193 -11.77 14.81 12.16
C GLU A 193 -12.52 15.26 13.41
N PHE A 194 -11.93 16.20 14.13
CA PHE A 194 -12.61 16.93 15.20
C PHE A 194 -13.45 18.07 14.62
N ASP A 195 -14.64 18.25 15.18
CA ASP A 195 -15.44 19.46 14.98
C ASP A 195 -15.07 20.54 16.02
N ALA A 196 -15.51 21.78 15.81
CA ALA A 196 -15.28 22.89 16.75
C ALA A 196 -15.81 22.58 18.17
N LYS A 197 -16.86 21.75 18.25
CA LYS A 197 -17.49 21.27 19.49
C LYS A 197 -16.82 20.03 20.12
N ASP A 198 -15.61 19.66 19.70
CA ASP A 198 -14.88 18.47 20.16
C ASP A 198 -15.58 17.13 19.87
N ILE A 199 -16.49 17.11 18.90
CA ILE A 199 -17.14 15.87 18.45
C ILE A 199 -16.28 15.24 17.36
N VAL A 200 -15.89 13.98 17.57
CA VAL A 200 -15.12 13.22 16.58
C VAL A 200 -16.05 12.64 15.52
N HIS A 201 -15.69 12.85 14.27
CA HIS A 201 -16.42 12.35 13.12
C HIS A 201 -15.53 11.53 12.20
N VAL A 202 -16.16 10.65 11.43
CA VAL A 202 -15.53 9.85 10.39
C VAL A 202 -16.11 10.19 9.03
N ARG A 203 -15.26 10.12 8.00
CA ARG A 203 -15.64 10.19 6.58
C ARG A 203 -14.96 9.03 5.86
N ILE A 204 -15.75 8.29 5.07
CA ILE A 204 -15.25 7.25 4.17
C ILE A 204 -15.20 7.85 2.77
N ASP A 205 -14.06 7.78 2.10
CA ASP A 205 -13.82 8.33 0.75
C ASP A 205 -14.21 9.81 0.61
N ARG A 206 -13.96 10.60 1.67
CA ARG A 206 -14.33 12.04 1.75
C ARG A 206 -15.81 12.32 1.49
N ARG A 207 -16.68 11.34 1.70
CA ARG A 207 -18.15 11.49 1.59
C ARG A 207 -18.72 12.19 2.84
N ARG A 208 -20.01 11.96 3.11
CA ARG A 208 -20.73 12.55 4.24
C ARG A 208 -20.03 12.29 5.57
N LYS A 209 -20.11 13.29 6.46
CA LYS A 209 -19.62 13.25 7.82
C LYS A 209 -20.59 12.41 8.68
N LEU A 210 -20.05 11.42 9.38
CA LEU A 210 -20.79 10.58 10.31
C LEU A 210 -20.14 10.66 11.70
N PRO A 211 -20.89 10.52 12.80
CA PRO A 211 -20.28 10.33 14.11
C PRO A 211 -19.39 9.08 14.13
N VAL A 212 -18.21 9.15 14.76
CA VAL A 212 -17.31 7.97 14.88
C VAL A 212 -18.01 6.79 15.53
N THR A 213 -18.92 7.06 16.48
CA THR A 213 -19.69 6.02 17.16
C THR A 213 -20.49 5.14 16.20
N THR A 214 -20.99 5.68 15.08
CA THR A 214 -21.68 4.89 14.04
C THR A 214 -20.76 3.80 13.45
N MET A 215 -19.49 4.11 13.24
CA MET A 215 -18.51 3.13 12.77
C MET A 215 -18.20 2.10 13.86
N LEU A 216 -18.06 2.51 15.12
CA LEU A 216 -17.80 1.59 16.23
C LEU A 216 -18.97 0.62 16.48
N TYR A 217 -20.21 1.10 16.37
CA TYR A 217 -21.39 0.22 16.39
C TYR A 217 -21.39 -0.77 15.21
N ALA A 218 -20.99 -0.32 14.01
CA ALA A 218 -20.87 -1.20 12.85
C ALA A 218 -19.76 -2.27 13.00
N LEU A 219 -18.74 -2.00 13.84
CA LEU A 219 -17.71 -2.97 14.23
C LEU A 219 -18.19 -3.93 15.34
N GLY A 220 -19.42 -3.78 15.83
CA GLY A 220 -20.03 -4.67 16.83
C GLY A 220 -19.81 -4.25 18.28
N MET A 221 -19.30 -3.04 18.55
CA MET A 221 -19.14 -2.54 19.92
C MET A 221 -20.47 -2.01 20.45
N SER A 222 -20.83 -2.34 21.70
CA SER A 222 -21.94 -1.70 22.39
C SER A 222 -21.56 -0.32 22.96
N SER A 223 -22.55 0.46 23.39
CA SER A 223 -22.30 1.76 24.04
C SER A 223 -21.41 1.63 25.28
N GLU A 224 -21.60 0.56 26.04
CA GLU A 224 -20.84 0.26 27.25
C GLU A 224 -19.39 -0.10 26.91
N ASP A 225 -19.18 -0.90 25.86
CA ASP A 225 -17.84 -1.26 25.38
C ASP A 225 -17.06 -0.05 24.89
N ILE A 226 -17.73 0.84 24.14
CA ILE A 226 -17.11 2.09 23.65
C ILE A 226 -16.68 2.95 24.84
N LEU A 227 -17.55 3.14 25.84
CA LEU A 227 -17.21 3.94 27.02
C LEU A 227 -16.09 3.31 27.83
N ALA A 228 -16.12 1.99 28.04
CA ALA A 228 -15.09 1.26 28.77
C ALA A 228 -13.73 1.25 28.04
N HIS A 229 -13.71 1.32 26.71
CA HIS A 229 -12.47 1.36 25.92
C HIS A 229 -11.78 2.72 25.97
N PHE A 230 -12.54 3.82 25.96
CA PHE A 230 -11.99 5.18 25.90
C PHE A 230 -11.89 5.89 27.26
N TYR A 231 -12.60 5.42 28.29
CA TYR A 231 -12.67 6.09 29.59
C TYR A 231 -12.40 5.13 30.76
N ASP A 232 -11.81 5.67 31.81
CA ASP A 232 -11.70 5.01 33.10
C ASP A 232 -13.06 4.95 33.81
N ILE A 233 -13.40 3.79 34.38
CA ILE A 233 -14.63 3.62 35.17
C ILE A 233 -14.37 4.05 36.63
N ALA A 234 -15.16 5.01 37.12
CA ALA A 234 -15.20 5.39 38.53
C ALA A 234 -16.38 4.70 39.24
N VAL A 235 -16.09 3.84 40.22
CA VAL A 235 -17.13 3.10 40.95
C VAL A 235 -17.58 3.88 42.18
N PHE A 236 -18.85 4.29 42.19
CA PHE A 236 -19.48 4.95 43.33
C PHE A 236 -20.06 3.89 44.28
N LYS A 237 -19.66 3.94 45.55
CA LYS A 237 -20.21 3.06 46.60
C LYS A 237 -21.04 3.89 47.57
N ARG A 238 -22.26 3.44 47.86
CA ARG A 238 -23.12 4.08 48.86
C ARG A 238 -22.73 3.62 50.26
N ASP A 239 -22.60 4.55 51.18
CA ASP A 239 -22.41 4.37 52.61
C ASP A 239 -23.54 5.05 53.40
N LYS A 240 -23.60 4.85 54.72
CA LYS A 240 -24.61 5.46 55.60
C LYS A 240 -24.58 6.98 55.58
N ALA A 241 -23.39 7.57 55.40
CA ALA A 241 -23.16 9.01 55.40
C ALA A 241 -23.18 9.67 54.01
N GLY A 242 -23.21 8.89 52.92
CA GLY A 242 -23.16 9.44 51.56
C GLY A 242 -22.58 8.49 50.52
N TRP A 243 -22.12 9.04 49.39
CA TRP A 243 -21.41 8.29 48.35
C TRP A 243 -19.91 8.46 48.52
N ARG A 244 -19.16 7.37 48.41
CA ARG A 244 -17.69 7.39 48.38
C ARG A 244 -17.17 6.96 47.01
N ILE A 245 -16.10 7.62 46.58
CA ILE A 245 -15.40 7.35 45.31
C ILE A 245 -13.92 7.08 45.57
N PRO A 246 -13.25 6.26 44.73
CA PRO A 246 -11.80 6.11 44.79
C PRO A 246 -11.11 7.46 44.54
N PHE A 247 -10.19 7.84 45.43
CA PHE A 247 -9.43 9.08 45.26
C PHE A 247 -8.24 8.86 44.31
N LYS A 248 -8.30 9.46 43.11
CA LYS A 248 -7.21 9.46 42.13
C LYS A 248 -6.48 10.80 42.14
N VAL A 249 -5.27 10.84 42.71
CA VAL A 249 -4.48 12.09 42.88
C VAL A 249 -4.27 12.84 41.57
N ASP A 250 -4.00 12.13 40.47
CA ASP A 250 -3.73 12.76 39.16
C ASP A 250 -4.92 13.53 38.59
N GLN A 251 -6.16 13.11 38.90
CA GLN A 251 -7.37 13.81 38.45
C GLN A 251 -7.57 15.15 39.18
N TRP A 252 -7.00 15.31 40.37
CA TRP A 252 -7.07 16.54 41.16
C TRP A 252 -5.96 17.54 40.84
N ARG A 253 -5.01 17.17 39.98
CA ARG A 253 -3.92 18.07 39.59
C ARG A 253 -4.47 19.23 38.76
N GLY A 254 -4.47 20.43 39.34
CA GLY A 254 -4.97 21.65 38.69
C GLY A 254 -6.49 21.83 38.74
N ALA A 255 -7.22 20.90 39.37
CA ALA A 255 -8.65 21.05 39.62
C ALA A 255 -8.89 21.84 40.92
N LYS A 256 -9.89 22.74 40.91
CA LYS A 256 -10.36 23.38 42.13
C LYS A 256 -11.56 22.59 42.69
N PRO A 257 -11.51 22.12 43.94
CA PRO A 257 -12.65 21.44 44.53
C PRO A 257 -13.83 22.40 44.69
N GLU A 258 -15.01 21.98 44.22
CA GLU A 258 -16.27 22.70 44.42
C GLU A 258 -16.89 22.44 45.80
N TYR A 259 -16.45 21.36 46.45
CA TYR A 259 -16.92 20.88 47.75
C TYR A 259 -15.75 20.30 48.55
N ASP A 260 -15.92 20.21 49.87
CA ASP A 260 -14.89 19.68 50.76
C ASP A 260 -14.59 18.20 50.43
N ILE A 261 -13.30 17.90 50.26
CA ILE A 261 -12.83 16.53 50.04
C ILE A 261 -12.63 15.89 51.42
N ILE A 262 -13.55 15.01 51.80
CA ILE A 262 -13.54 14.32 53.09
C ILE A 262 -13.03 12.88 52.89
N ASP A 263 -12.01 12.48 53.67
CA ASP A 263 -11.55 11.08 53.68
C ASP A 263 -12.65 10.21 54.30
N ALA A 264 -13.03 9.14 53.60
CA ALA A 264 -14.11 8.24 54.00
C ALA A 264 -13.69 7.16 55.03
N LYS A 265 -12.57 7.38 55.73
CA LYS A 265 -12.05 6.51 56.80
C LYS A 265 -12.87 6.62 58.08
#